data_AF-A0A4R0D736-F1
#
_entry.id   AF-A0A4R0D736-F1
#
_cell.length_a   1.000
_cell.length_b   1.000
_cell.length_c   1.000
_cell.angle_alpha   90.00
_cell.angle_beta   90.00
_cell.angle_gamma   90.00
#
_symmetry.space_group_name_H-M   'P 1'
#
loop_
_entity.id
_entity.type
_entity.pdbx_description
1 polymer ?
#
loop_
_entity_poly.entity_id
_entity_poly.type
_entity_poly.pdbx_seq_one_letter_code
_entity_poly.pdbx_strand_id
1 'polypeptide(L)'
;MRKTEVYQVRLDSQEKKQAFAVFKQLGITPAQAVRLFFKQVVLTKSIPFSIENQNINLEQLIKLRKLKQEQKATLVDATPSNEASVTGNNSVEDFELDDEHLDLFDELNAILGETDKN
;
A
#
# COMPACT_ATOMS: atom_id res chain seq x y z
N MET A 1 -9.15 11.80 38.30
CA MET A 1 -9.87 10.93 37.35
C MET A 1 -9.40 11.23 35.94
N ARG A 2 -9.33 10.24 35.03
CA ARG A 2 -9.05 10.49 33.61
C ARG A 2 -10.33 10.97 32.93
N LYS A 3 -10.22 11.96 32.04
CA LYS A 3 -11.33 12.44 31.20
C LYS A 3 -11.74 11.35 30.20
N THR A 4 -13.04 11.15 30.00
CA THR A 4 -13.60 10.17 29.06
C THR A 4 -14.46 10.89 28.03
N GLU A 5 -14.22 10.60 26.76
CA GLU A 5 -14.98 11.15 25.63
C GLU A 5 -15.76 10.03 24.92
N VAL A 6 -16.88 10.37 24.30
CA VAL A 6 -17.73 9.43 23.55
C VAL A 6 -17.37 9.51 22.07
N TYR A 7 -17.15 8.35 21.45
CA TYR A 7 -16.93 8.22 20.01
C TYR A 7 -18.08 7.43 19.38
N GLN A 8 -18.70 7.97 18.32
CA GLN A 8 -19.82 7.35 17.62
C GLN A 8 -19.41 6.98 16.19
N VAL A 9 -19.73 5.76 15.78
CA VAL A 9 -19.44 5.23 14.44
C VAL A 9 -20.72 4.71 13.82
N ARG A 10 -20.95 5.05 12.54
CA ARG A 10 -22.01 4.45 11.74
C ARG A 10 -21.48 3.17 11.10
N LEU A 11 -22.27 2.10 11.19
CA LEU A 11 -21.96 0.78 10.64
C LEU A 11 -23.16 0.29 9.84
N ASP A 12 -22.91 -0.52 8.81
CA ASP A 12 -23.99 -1.23 8.13
C ASP A 12 -24.66 -2.24 9.07
N SER A 13 -25.94 -2.51 8.79
CA SER A 13 -26.74 -3.43 9.61
C SER A 13 -26.21 -4.87 9.59
N GLN A 14 -25.69 -5.36 8.45
CA GLN A 14 -25.15 -6.71 8.34
C GLN A 14 -23.77 -6.79 8.99
N GLU A 15 -22.90 -5.83 8.70
CA GLU A 15 -21.56 -5.75 9.28
C GLU A 15 -21.62 -5.73 10.81
N LYS A 16 -22.51 -4.91 11.38
CA LYS A 16 -22.76 -4.87 12.83
C LYS A 16 -23.15 -6.23 13.40
N LYS A 17 -24.07 -6.95 12.77
CA LYS A 17 -24.53 -8.26 13.25
C LYS A 17 -23.39 -9.28 13.24
N GLN A 18 -22.61 -9.31 12.17
CA GLN A 18 -21.49 -10.23 12.01
C GLN A 18 -20.38 -9.95 13.03
N ALA A 19 -19.93 -8.69 13.13
CA ALA A 19 -18.89 -8.31 14.08
C ALA A 19 -19.29 -8.61 15.53
N PHE A 20 -20.55 -8.33 15.91
CA PHE A 20 -21.04 -8.59 17.27
C PHE A 20 -21.11 -10.09 17.60
N ALA A 21 -21.44 -10.94 16.62
CA ALA A 21 -21.40 -12.39 16.81
C ALA A 21 -19.96 -12.88 17.09
N VAL A 22 -18.99 -12.39 16.32
CA VAL A 22 -17.56 -12.70 16.51
C VAL A 22 -17.07 -12.23 17.87
N PHE A 23 -17.36 -10.97 18.26
CA PHE A 23 -16.96 -10.45 19.56
C PHE A 23 -17.56 -11.25 20.72
N LYS A 24 -18.82 -11.69 20.59
CA LYS A 24 -19.47 -12.55 21.59
C LYS A 24 -18.77 -13.90 21.72
N GLN A 25 -18.36 -14.50 20.60
CA GLN A 25 -17.60 -15.76 20.61
C GLN A 25 -16.22 -15.60 21.27
N LEU A 26 -15.57 -14.45 21.06
CA LEU A 26 -14.29 -14.12 21.69
C LEU A 26 -14.43 -13.67 23.15
N GLY A 27 -15.65 -13.52 23.67
CA GLY A 27 -15.90 -13.10 25.05
C GLY A 27 -15.54 -11.63 25.33
N ILE A 28 -15.46 -10.79 24.30
CA ILE A 28 -15.13 -9.36 24.43
C ILE A 28 -16.32 -8.49 24.04
N THR A 29 -16.44 -7.33 24.69
CA THR A 29 -17.43 -6.34 24.30
C THR A 29 -16.93 -5.52 23.09
N PRO A 30 -17.82 -5.02 22.21
CA PRO A 30 -17.42 -4.15 21.11
C PRO A 30 -16.62 -2.92 21.57
N ALA A 31 -16.99 -2.33 22.72
CA ALA A 31 -16.27 -1.21 23.30
C ALA A 31 -14.83 -1.57 23.71
N GLN A 32 -14.61 -2.78 24.24
CA GLN A 32 -13.26 -3.27 24.54
C GLN A 32 -12.45 -3.48 23.27
N ALA A 33 -13.04 -4.06 22.22
CA ALA A 33 -12.37 -4.29 20.94
C ALA A 33 -11.94 -2.96 20.30
N VAL A 34 -12.83 -1.97 20.21
CA VAL A 34 -12.52 -0.63 19.68
C VAL A 34 -11.46 0.08 20.54
N ARG A 35 -11.52 -0.07 21.86
CA ARG A 35 -10.49 0.49 22.75
C ARG A 35 -9.13 -0.17 22.56
N LEU A 36 -9.10 -1.48 22.32
CA LEU A 36 -7.88 -2.23 22.04
C LEU A 36 -7.26 -1.77 20.71
N PHE A 37 -8.08 -1.59 19.69
CA PHE A 37 -7.68 -1.01 18.41
C PHE A 37 -6.98 0.35 18.59
N PHE A 38 -7.62 1.29 19.28
CA PHE A 38 -7.00 2.61 19.51
C PHE A 38 -5.71 2.53 20.31
N LYS A 39 -5.62 1.65 21.32
CA LYS A 39 -4.38 1.44 22.05
C LYS A 39 -3.26 0.97 21.13
N GLN A 40 -3.56 0.03 20.23
CA GLN A 40 -2.56 -0.50 19.31
C GLN A 40 -2.10 0.58 18.33
N VAL A 41 -3.03 1.34 17.73
CA VAL A 41 -2.71 2.47 16.85
C VAL A 41 -1.80 3.49 17.55
N VAL A 42 -2.09 3.83 18.80
CA VAL A 42 -1.28 4.77 19.58
C VAL A 42 0.11 4.20 19.90
N LEU A 43 0.21 2.89 20.13
CA LEU A 43 1.44 2.19 20.47
C LEU A 43 2.37 2.05 19.27
N THR A 44 1.85 1.59 18.13
CA THR A 44 2.66 1.30 16.93
C THR A 44 2.77 2.48 15.96
N LYS A 45 1.95 3.53 16.15
CA LYS A 45 1.81 4.66 15.21
C LYS A 45 1.41 4.19 13.80
N SER A 46 0.70 3.07 13.72
CA SER A 46 0.30 2.45 12.46
C SER A 46 -1.07 1.76 12.59
N ILE A 47 -1.64 1.35 11.47
CA ILE A 47 -2.88 0.57 11.47
C ILE A 47 -2.56 -0.88 11.90
N PRO A 48 -3.29 -1.45 12.88
CA PRO A 48 -2.96 -2.73 13.52
C PRO A 48 -3.41 -3.96 12.71
N PHE A 49 -3.49 -3.82 11.40
CA PHE A 49 -3.74 -4.91 10.45
C PHE A 49 -3.05 -4.55 9.14
N SER A 50 -2.61 -5.57 8.41
CA SER A 50 -2.06 -5.39 7.06
C SER A 50 -3.16 -4.91 6.14
N ILE A 51 -2.91 -3.81 5.43
CA ILE A 51 -3.81 -3.31 4.38
C ILE A 51 -3.43 -4.05 3.11
N GLU A 52 -4.05 -5.20 2.89
CA GLU A 52 -3.91 -5.95 1.64
C GLU A 52 -4.94 -5.42 0.64
N ASN A 53 -4.46 -4.90 -0.48
CA ASN A 53 -5.32 -4.51 -1.57
C ASN A 53 -5.79 -5.80 -2.28
N GLN A 54 -7.00 -6.27 -1.95
CA GLN A 54 -7.53 -7.55 -2.43
C GLN A 54 -7.60 -7.67 -3.96
N ASN A 55 -7.38 -6.57 -4.70
CA ASN A 55 -7.37 -6.54 -6.17
C ASN A 55 -6.00 -6.77 -6.82
N ILE A 56 -4.91 -6.90 -6.06
CA ILE A 56 -3.59 -7.08 -6.66
C ILE A 56 -2.96 -8.34 -6.10
N ASN A 57 -3.19 -9.46 -6.80
CA ASN A 57 -2.34 -10.62 -6.63
C ASN A 57 -0.94 -10.24 -7.15
N LEU A 58 -0.07 -9.82 -6.24
CA LEU A 58 1.26 -9.31 -6.54
C LEU A 58 2.07 -10.30 -7.38
N GLU A 59 1.89 -11.61 -7.17
CA GLU A 59 2.51 -12.66 -7.99
C GLU A 59 2.04 -12.61 -9.45
N GLN A 60 0.74 -12.44 -9.70
CA GLN A 60 0.21 -12.30 -11.05
C GLN A 60 0.72 -11.03 -11.74
N LEU A 61 0.85 -9.92 -11.01
CA LEU A 61 1.39 -8.66 -11.55
C LEU A 61 2.86 -8.81 -11.94
N ILE A 62 3.68 -9.44 -11.10
CA ILE A 62 5.10 -9.73 -11.39
C ILE A 62 5.21 -10.64 -12.61
N LYS A 63 4.37 -11.68 -12.69
CA LYS A 63 4.33 -12.59 -13.83
C LYS A 63 3.94 -11.87 -15.13
N LEU A 64 2.95 -10.98 -15.07
CA LEU A 64 2.51 -10.19 -16.22
C LEU A 64 3.60 -9.22 -16.69
N ARG A 65 4.30 -8.56 -15.76
CA ARG A 65 5.43 -7.66 -16.06
C ARG A 65 6.57 -8.42 -16.73
N LYS A 66 6.93 -9.61 -16.23
CA LYS A 66 7.96 -10.46 -16.83
C LYS A 66 7.60 -10.90 -18.25
N LEU A 67 6.34 -11.33 -18.45
CA LEU A 67 5.85 -11.72 -19.78
C LEU A 67 5.85 -10.55 -20.77
N LYS A 68 5.51 -9.34 -20.31
CA LYS A 68 5.53 -8.12 -21.12
C LYS A 68 6.96 -7.67 -21.45
N GLN A 69 7.94 -7.87 -20.56
CA GLN A 69 9.36 -7.59 -20.81
C GLN A 69 9.98 -8.58 -21.81
N GLU A 70 9.64 -9.86 -21.74
CA GLU A 70 10.09 -10.88 -22.69
C GLU A 70 9.59 -10.60 -24.12
N GLN A 71 8.37 -10.04 -24.26
CA GLN A 71 7.82 -9.61 -25.56
C GLN A 71 8.46 -8.31 -26.09
N LYS A 72 8.94 -7.42 -25.21
CA LYS A 72 9.64 -6.18 -25.62
C LYS A 72 11.09 -6.45 -26.05
N ALA A 73 11.72 -7.48 -25.49
CA ALA A 73 13.11 -7.85 -25.80
C ALA A 73 13.29 -8.51 -27.19
N THR A 74 12.23 -8.91 -27.89
CA THR A 74 12.32 -9.56 -29.21
C THR A 74 12.21 -8.58 -30.39
N LEU A 75 12.05 -7.27 -30.15
CA LEU A 75 11.87 -6.25 -31.21
C LEU A 75 13.02 -5.22 -31.31
N VAL A 76 14.14 -5.41 -30.63
CA VAL A 76 15.28 -4.45 -30.63
C VAL A 76 16.57 -5.15 -31.05
N ASP A 77 16.64 -5.57 -32.32
CA ASP A 77 17.92 -5.90 -32.97
C ASP A 77 18.00 -5.20 -34.35
N ALA A 78 18.46 -3.94 -34.33
CA ALA A 78 19.07 -3.22 -35.45
C ALA A 78 19.73 -1.90 -34.97
N THR A 79 20.87 -2.02 -34.26
CA THR A 79 22.17 -1.31 -34.36
C THR A 79 22.28 0.21 -34.69
N PRO A 80 23.43 0.90 -34.40
CA PRO A 80 23.85 1.57 -33.14
C PRO A 80 24.25 3.06 -33.34
N SER A 81 24.65 3.81 -32.30
CA SER A 81 25.96 4.52 -32.19
C SER A 81 26.06 5.57 -31.08
N ASN A 82 27.26 5.54 -30.47
CA ASN A 82 28.04 6.59 -29.83
C ASN A 82 27.93 6.87 -28.33
N GLU A 83 29.05 6.52 -27.70
CA GLU A 83 29.51 6.75 -26.34
C GLU A 83 29.87 8.23 -26.09
N ALA A 84 29.70 8.69 -24.86
CA ALA A 84 30.65 9.62 -24.23
C ALA A 84 30.58 9.56 -22.68
N SER A 85 31.70 9.11 -22.10
CA SER A 85 32.42 9.59 -20.88
C SER A 85 31.68 9.71 -19.52
N VAL A 86 32.00 8.87 -18.50
CA VAL A 86 33.11 8.97 -17.51
C VAL A 86 33.01 10.25 -16.66
N THR A 87 32.85 10.26 -15.32
CA THR A 87 33.87 10.01 -14.27
C THR A 87 33.27 10.18 -12.84
N GLY A 88 33.75 9.46 -11.82
CA GLY A 88 34.03 10.08 -10.49
C GLY A 88 33.35 9.57 -9.19
N ASN A 89 34.03 8.62 -8.52
CA ASN A 89 34.36 8.54 -7.06
C ASN A 89 33.32 8.39 -5.91
N ASN A 90 33.54 7.30 -5.15
CA ASN A 90 33.57 7.13 -3.67
C ASN A 90 32.31 7.30 -2.77
N SER A 91 31.75 6.14 -2.42
CA SER A 91 31.50 5.60 -1.05
C SER A 91 30.68 6.36 0.01
N VAL A 92 29.58 5.68 0.38
CA VAL A 92 28.82 5.59 1.65
C VAL A 92 27.57 6.48 1.79
N GLU A 93 26.42 5.80 1.85
CA GLU A 93 25.12 6.19 2.43
C GLU A 93 24.36 7.37 1.80
N ASP A 94 23.53 7.04 0.82
CA ASP A 94 22.17 7.58 0.74
C ASP A 94 21.31 6.52 0.03
N PHE A 95 20.16 6.16 0.59
CA PHE A 95 19.13 5.48 -0.21
C PHE A 95 18.53 6.59 -1.07
N GLU A 96 19.27 6.96 -2.12
CA GLU A 96 18.79 7.88 -3.15
C GLU A 96 17.47 7.29 -3.64
N LEU A 97 16.40 8.03 -3.37
CA LEU A 97 15.11 7.81 -3.99
C LEU A 97 15.32 8.13 -5.46
N ASP A 98 15.80 7.16 -6.23
CA ASP A 98 15.95 7.30 -7.67
C ASP A 98 14.61 7.75 -8.23
N ASP A 99 14.64 8.85 -8.99
CA ASP A 99 13.48 9.53 -9.59
C ASP A 99 12.57 8.56 -10.38
N GLU A 100 13.06 7.37 -10.74
CA GLU A 100 12.29 6.27 -11.34
C GLU A 100 11.13 5.74 -10.47
N HIS A 101 11.08 6.05 -9.17
CA HIS A 101 10.00 5.63 -8.27
C HIS A 101 8.89 6.66 -8.08
N LEU A 102 9.10 7.94 -8.45
CA LEU A 102 8.01 8.93 -8.49
C LEU A 102 7.02 8.61 -9.61
N ASP A 103 7.54 8.18 -10.76
CA ASP A 103 6.75 7.79 -11.92
C ASP A 103 5.78 6.64 -11.63
N LEU A 104 6.10 5.77 -10.65
CA LEU A 104 5.24 4.65 -10.28
C LEU A 104 3.94 5.10 -9.60
N PHE A 105 4.01 6.14 -8.77
CA PHE A 105 2.83 6.68 -8.10
C PHE A 105 1.98 7.52 -9.04
N ASP A 106 2.62 8.27 -9.95
CA ASP A 106 1.92 9.04 -10.98
C ASP A 106 1.25 8.11 -12.02
N GLU A 107 1.92 7.01 -12.41
CA GLU A 107 1.34 5.97 -13.26
C GLU A 107 0.17 5.27 -12.56
N LEU A 108 0.27 4.99 -11.25
CA LEU A 108 -0.83 4.43 -10.46
C LEU A 108 -2.02 5.39 -10.37
N ASN A 109 -1.79 6.68 -10.12
CA ASN A 109 -2.85 7.70 -10.08
C ASN A 109 -3.53 7.84 -11.45
N ALA A 110 -2.77 7.78 -12.54
CA ALA A 110 -3.29 7.80 -13.90
C ALA A 110 -4.11 6.54 -14.24
N ILE A 111 -3.71 5.37 -13.74
CA ILE A 111 -4.43 4.09 -13.92
C ILE A 111 -5.71 4.02 -13.08
N LEU A 112 -5.68 4.56 -11.86
CA LEU A 112 -6.82 4.58 -10.92
C LEU A 112 -7.88 5.62 -11.28
N GLY A 113 -7.63 6.48 -12.27
CA GLY A 113 -8.59 7.47 -12.74
C GLY A 113 -8.91 8.55 -11.71
N GLU A 114 -8.08 8.72 -10.69
CA GLU A 114 -8.16 9.85 -9.76
C GLU A 114 -7.39 11.06 -10.31
N THR A 115 -7.63 11.38 -11.58
CA THR A 115 -7.42 12.74 -12.07
C THR A 115 -8.76 13.46 -11.99
N ASP A 116 -8.78 14.45 -11.09
CA ASP A 116 -9.82 15.46 -10.87
C ASP A 116 -10.99 15.10 -9.94
N LYS A 117 -10.95 15.71 -8.75
CA LYS A 117 -11.75 16.94 -8.56
C LYS A 117 -11.20 17.84 -7.45
N ASN A 118 -10.74 19.00 -7.92
CA ASN A 118 -10.86 20.31 -7.28
C ASN A 118 -12.27 20.52 -6.68
#